data_AF-A0AAN5A1B9-F1
#
_entry.id   AF-A0AAN5A1B9-F1
#
_cell.length_a   1.000
_cell.length_b   1.000
_cell.length_c   1.000
_cell.angle_alpha   90.00
_cell.angle_beta   90.00
_cell.angle_gamma   90.00
#
_symmetry.space_group_name_H-M   'P 1'
#
loop_
_entity.id
_entity.type
_entity.pdbx_description
1 polymer ?
#
loop_
_entity_poly.entity_id
_entity_poly.type
_entity_poly.pdbx_seq_one_letter_code
_entity_poly.pdbx_strand_id
1 'polypeptide(L)'
;MDCTANQASVSVTLDGGANVSTGQRRMSDGGTNYMPYNLFSDASHTTSIAVGGTIYSGGITALTPQNISIYGQVPPGSYVAGSYTDTVLVTLTY
;
A
#
# COMPACT_ATOMS: atom_id res chain seq x y z
N MET A 1 14.89 -6.14 -1.74
CA MET A 1 15.05 -6.48 -0.31
C MET A 1 16.15 -7.52 -0.26
N ASP A 2 17.32 -7.17 0.25
CA ASP A 2 18.51 -8.04 0.22
C ASP A 2 18.77 -8.54 1.65
N CYS A 3 18.45 -9.81 1.93
CA CYS A 3 18.73 -10.44 3.22
C CYS A 3 20.09 -11.15 3.19
N THR A 4 20.86 -11.15 4.28
CA THR A 4 22.13 -11.90 4.39
C THR A 4 21.95 -13.33 4.90
N ALA A 5 20.76 -13.69 5.38
CA ALA A 5 20.35 -15.03 5.78
C ALA A 5 18.92 -15.32 5.28
N ASN A 6 18.59 -16.59 5.01
CA ASN A 6 17.24 -16.98 4.59
C ASN A 6 16.25 -16.75 5.72
N GLN A 7 15.15 -16.04 5.43
CA GLN A 7 14.02 -15.92 6.33
C GLN A 7 12.89 -16.84 5.85
N ALA A 8 12.49 -17.78 6.70
CA ALA A 8 11.46 -18.78 6.34
C ALA A 8 10.05 -18.18 6.32
N SER A 9 9.80 -17.16 7.14
CA SER A 9 8.49 -16.54 7.31
C SER A 9 8.64 -15.03 7.44
N VAL A 10 8.32 -14.31 6.36
CA VAL A 10 8.24 -12.85 6.33
C VAL A 10 6.80 -12.46 6.02
N SER A 11 6.33 -11.36 6.59
CA SER A 11 5.05 -10.73 6.25
C SER A 11 5.25 -9.25 5.98
N VAL A 12 4.61 -8.74 4.94
CA VAL A 12 4.57 -7.30 4.63
C VAL A 12 3.13 -6.83 4.63
N THR A 13 2.84 -5.78 5.38
CA THR A 13 1.50 -5.19 5.50
C THR A 13 1.53 -3.70 5.18
N LEU A 14 0.38 -3.17 4.74
CA LEU A 14 0.18 -1.75 4.47
C LEU A 14 -0.93 -1.20 5.35
N ASP A 15 -0.66 -0.11 6.07
CA ASP A 15 -1.68 0.57 6.87
C ASP A 15 -2.70 1.35 6.01
N GLY A 16 -3.51 2.20 6.64
CA GLY A 16 -4.53 3.01 5.97
C GLY A 16 -4.05 4.36 5.43
N GLY A 17 -2.80 4.72 5.70
CA GLY A 17 -2.33 6.09 5.59
C GLY A 17 -2.89 7.05 6.65
N ALA A 18 -2.49 8.31 6.58
CA ALA A 18 -2.78 9.31 7.60
C ALA A 18 -4.24 9.78 7.60
N ASN A 19 -4.96 9.61 6.48
CA ASN A 19 -6.31 10.16 6.30
C ASN A 19 -7.39 9.10 6.02
N VAL A 20 -7.15 7.85 6.43
CA VAL A 20 -8.10 6.74 6.27
C VAL A 20 -9.47 7.08 6.88
N SER A 21 -10.55 6.70 6.22
CA SER A 21 -11.91 6.83 6.76
C SER A 21 -12.75 5.66 6.34
N THR A 22 -13.41 5.02 7.32
CA THR A 22 -14.29 3.85 7.09
C THR A 22 -13.66 2.77 6.21
N GLY A 23 -12.34 2.52 6.36
CA GLY A 23 -11.60 1.53 5.56
C GLY A 23 -11.16 2.00 4.16
N GLN A 24 -11.49 3.23 3.76
CA GLN A 24 -11.04 3.84 2.51
C GLN A 24 -9.79 4.70 2.77
N ARG A 25 -8.70 4.40 2.08
CA ARG A 25 -7.53 5.30 2.07
C ARG A 25 -7.86 6.55 1.27
N ARG A 26 -7.38 7.71 1.74
CA ARG A 26 -7.64 9.01 1.10
C ARG A 26 -6.40 9.89 1.22
N MET A 27 -6.14 10.69 0.19
CA MET A 27 -5.16 11.77 0.24
C MET A 27 -5.86 13.06 0.68
N SER A 28 -5.12 13.93 1.37
CA SER A 28 -5.61 15.24 1.84
C SER A 28 -4.89 16.37 1.12
N ASP A 29 -5.61 17.46 0.84
CA ASP A 29 -5.02 18.72 0.36
C ASP A 29 -4.44 19.59 1.48
N GLY A 30 -4.45 19.09 2.73
CA GLY A 30 -4.08 19.82 3.93
C GLY A 30 -5.23 20.64 4.53
N GLY A 31 -6.39 20.69 3.88
CA GLY A 31 -7.61 21.33 4.35
C GLY A 31 -8.71 20.31 4.62
N THR A 32 -9.89 20.55 4.05
CA THR A 32 -11.09 19.70 4.23
C THR A 32 -11.40 18.83 3.01
N ASN A 33 -10.62 18.92 1.94
CA ASN A 33 -10.86 18.12 0.74
C ASN A 33 -10.05 16.83 0.80
N TYR A 34 -10.69 15.74 0.38
CA TYR A 34 -10.07 14.42 0.36
C TYR A 34 -10.26 13.73 -0.98
N MET A 35 -9.23 13.03 -1.44
CA MET A 35 -9.25 12.25 -2.67
C MET A 35 -9.04 10.76 -2.32
N PRO A 36 -10.04 9.88 -2.52
CA PRO A 36 -9.89 8.46 -2.24
C PRO A 36 -8.90 7.79 -3.19
N TYR A 37 -8.22 6.76 -2.71
CA TYR A 37 -7.40 5.89 -3.55
C TYR A 37 -7.39 4.46 -3.02
N ASN A 38 -7.14 3.52 -3.92
CA ASN A 38 -7.03 2.10 -3.62
C ASN A 38 -5.63 1.61 -4.00
N LEU A 39 -5.17 0.58 -3.30
CA LEU A 39 -3.89 -0.09 -3.58
C LEU A 39 -4.19 -1.53 -4.01
N PHE A 40 -3.40 -2.02 -4.97
CA PHE A 40 -3.55 -3.34 -5.58
C PHE A 40 -2.19 -4.02 -5.69
N SER A 41 -2.17 -5.35 -5.68
CA SER A 41 -0.93 -6.13 -5.85
C SER A 41 -0.61 -6.45 -7.31
N ASP A 42 -1.55 -6.20 -8.23
CA ASP A 42 -1.40 -6.42 -9.67
C ASP A 42 -1.62 -5.14 -10.49
N ALA A 43 -0.97 -5.10 -11.65
CA ALA A 43 -1.03 -3.96 -12.57
C ALA A 43 -2.42 -3.75 -13.21
N SER A 44 -3.27 -4.78 -13.22
CA SER A 44 -4.63 -4.71 -13.76
C SER A 44 -5.65 -4.21 -12.74
N HIS A 45 -5.21 -3.86 -11.52
CA HIS A 45 -6.06 -3.39 -10.43
C HIS A 45 -7.21 -4.35 -10.07
N THR A 46 -6.94 -5.66 -10.06
CA THR A 46 -7.96 -6.70 -9.80
C THR A 46 -7.92 -7.24 -8.37
N THR A 47 -6.74 -7.25 -7.74
CA THR A 47 -6.49 -7.80 -6.41
C THR A 47 -6.25 -6.63 -5.44
N SER A 48 -7.32 -6.20 -4.78
CA SER A 48 -7.25 -5.07 -3.85
C SER A 48 -6.53 -5.43 -2.56
N ILE A 49 -5.78 -4.46 -2.05
CA ILE A 49 -5.10 -4.53 -0.75
C ILE A 49 -5.91 -3.70 0.25
N ALA A 50 -6.62 -4.39 1.13
CA ALA A 50 -7.37 -3.75 2.22
C ALA A 50 -6.46 -2.93 3.15
N VAL A 51 -7.05 -2.04 3.94
CA VAL A 51 -6.35 -1.35 5.02
C VAL A 51 -5.87 -2.37 6.06
N GLY A 52 -4.58 -2.32 6.40
CA GLY A 52 -3.94 -3.33 7.24
C GLY A 52 -3.70 -4.68 6.54
N GLY A 53 -3.96 -4.76 5.24
CA GLY A 53 -3.83 -6.00 4.47
C GLY A 53 -2.39 -6.44 4.27
N THR A 54 -2.20 -7.76 4.21
CA THR A 54 -0.92 -8.38 3.87
C THR A 54 -0.72 -8.38 2.36
N ILE A 55 0.39 -7.80 1.89
CA ILE A 55 0.77 -7.76 0.48
C ILE A 55 1.73 -8.86 0.07
N TYR A 56 2.41 -9.44 1.06
CA TYR A 56 3.32 -10.54 0.85
C TYR A 56 3.40 -11.34 2.15
N SER A 57 3.32 -12.66 2.04
CA SER A 57 3.69 -13.57 3.10
C SER A 57 4.46 -14.74 2.49
N GLY A 58 5.62 -15.06 3.06
CA GLY A 58 6.46 -16.13 2.53
C GLY A 58 7.92 -15.98 2.95
N GLY A 59 8.74 -16.93 2.49
CA GLY A 59 10.16 -16.91 2.75
C GLY A 59 10.92 -16.04 1.74
N ILE A 60 11.91 -15.29 2.22
CA ILE A 60 12.81 -14.51 1.38
C ILE A 60 14.21 -15.15 1.48
N THR A 61 14.83 -15.41 0.34
CA THR A 61 16.20 -15.97 0.29
C THR A 61 17.22 -14.87 0.08
N ALA A 62 18.44 -15.10 0.55
CA ALA A 62 19.54 -14.14 0.44
C ALA A 62 20.08 -13.95 -0.99
N LEU A 63 19.71 -14.82 -1.93
CA LEU A 63 20.30 -14.88 -3.27
C LEU A 63 19.51 -14.09 -4.32
N THR A 64 18.23 -13.81 -4.08
CA THR A 64 17.35 -13.16 -5.05
C THR A 64 16.53 -12.06 -4.37
N PRO A 65 16.66 -10.80 -4.81
CA PRO A 65 15.82 -9.72 -4.28
C PRO A 65 14.34 -10.04 -4.50
N GLN A 66 13.56 -10.06 -3.41
CA GLN A 66 12.11 -10.16 -3.51
C GLN A 66 11.53 -8.79 -3.86
N ASN A 67 10.92 -8.69 -5.03
CA ASN A 67 10.17 -7.50 -5.47
C ASN A 67 8.71 -7.65 -5.05
N ILE A 68 8.18 -6.65 -4.36
CA ILE A 68 6.77 -6.56 -3.98
C ILE A 68 6.23 -5.29 -4.64
N SER A 69 5.40 -5.47 -5.68
CA SER A 69 4.83 -4.35 -6.44
C SER A 69 3.50 -3.94 -5.82
N ILE A 70 3.27 -2.63 -5.74
CA ILE A 70 2.03 -2.03 -5.27
C ILE A 70 1.57 -1.04 -6.33
N TYR A 71 0.31 -1.15 -6.73
CA TYR A 71 -0.29 -0.33 -7.77
C TYR A 71 -1.40 0.52 -7.17
N GLY A 72 -1.29 1.85 -7.29
CA GLY A 72 -2.31 2.78 -6.85
C GLY A 72 -3.34 3.07 -7.94
N GLN A 73 -4.58 3.33 -7.54
CA GLN A 73 -5.64 3.84 -8.43
C GLN A 73 -6.54 4.83 -7.69
N VAL A 74 -6.81 5.97 -8.32
CA VAL A 74 -7.87 6.89 -7.90
C VAL A 74 -9.13 6.52 -8.69
N PRO A 75 -10.26 6.20 -8.02
CA PRO A 75 -11.50 5.90 -8.72
C PRO A 75 -12.05 7.14 -9.45
N PRO A 76 -12.88 6.96 -10.49
CA PRO A 76 -13.51 8.09 -11.16
C PRO A 76 -14.43 8.85 -10.20
N GLY A 77 -14.34 10.18 -10.23
CA GLY A 77 -15.14 11.06 -9.39
C GLY A 77 -14.86 12.53 -9.66
N SER A 78 -15.67 13.40 -9.05
CA SER A 78 -15.46 14.84 -9.09
C SER A 78 -14.68 15.28 -7.85
N TYR A 79 -13.41 15.62 -8.04
CA TYR A 79 -12.53 16.10 -6.99
C TYR A 79 -12.13 17.55 -7.27
N VAL A 80 -11.91 18.32 -6.21
CA VAL A 80 -11.41 19.69 -6.34
C VAL A 80 -10.00 19.63 -6.92
N ALA A 81 -9.68 20.54 -7.84
CA ALA A 81 -8.33 20.62 -8.38
C ALA A 81 -7.36 21.10 -7.29
N GLY A 82 -6.29 20.36 -7.07
CA GLY A 82 -5.31 20.65 -6.03
C GLY A 82 -4.27 19.55 -5.89
N SER A 83 -3.29 19.80 -5.04
CA SER A 83 -2.29 18.79 -4.65
C SER A 83 -2.80 18.03 -3.43
N TYR A 84 -2.87 16.71 -3.55
CA TYR A 84 -3.28 15.83 -2.46
C TYR A 84 -2.11 14.91 -2.10
N THR A 85 -1.89 14.72 -0.80
CA THR A 85 -0.83 13.85 -0.28
C THR A 85 -1.37 12.91 0.80
N ASP A 86 -0.80 11.70 0.86
CA ASP A 86 -0.98 10.76 1.96
C ASP A 86 0.33 9.98 2.18
N THR A 87 0.54 9.49 3.39
CA THR A 87 1.70 8.66 3.74
C THR A 87 1.22 7.32 4.27
N VAL A 88 1.49 6.25 3.54
CA VAL A 88 1.16 4.86 3.94
C VAL A 88 2.38 4.20 4.57
N LEU A 89 2.20 3.64 5.76
CA LEU A 89 3.26 2.88 6.43
C LEU A 89 3.30 1.45 5.90
N VAL A 90 4.48 1.02 5.48
CA VAL A 90 4.77 -0.37 5.11
C VAL A 90 5.45 -1.05 6.30
N THR A 91 4.83 -2.10 6.85
CA THR A 91 5.40 -2.87 7.96
C THR A 91 5.95 -4.19 7.43
N LEU A 92 7.22 -4.47 7.72
CA LEU A 92 7.89 -5.73 7.44
C LEU A 92 8.12 -6.48 8.75
N THR A 93 7.62 -7.72 8.84
CA THR A 93 7.79 -8.62 9.98
C THR A 93 8.55 -9.87 9.53
N TYR A 94 9.52 -10.34 10.30
CA TYR A 94 10.37 -11.51 10.02
C TYR A 94 10.68 -12.31 11.29
#